data_AF-A0A1I0G8P8-F1
#
_entry.id   AF-A0A1I0G8P8-F1
#
_cell.length_a   1.000
_cell.length_b   1.000
_cell.length_c   1.000
_cell.angle_alpha   90.00
_cell.angle_beta   90.00
_cell.angle_gamma   90.00
#
_symmetry.space_group_name_H-M   'P 1'
#
loop_
_entity.id
_entity.type
_entity.pdbx_description
1 polymer ?
#
loop_
_entity_poly.entity_id
_entity_poly.type
_entity_poly.pdbx_seq_one_letter_code
_entity_poly.pdbx_strand_id
1 'polypeptide(L)'
;MKIDVKINEIVLYHHENYDGSGYPDGLIGKEIPFLARITRILDSFETLTDQRRYQPGVSKSKAIDILQRNSHLYDPDLLECFGKMLDSKECSNGIDIY
;
A
#
# COMPACT_ATOMS: atom_id res chain seq x y z
N MET A 1 -19.22 19.46 -5.10
CA MET A 1 -17.75 19.31 -5.15
C MET A 1 -17.44 18.13 -6.06
N LYS A 2 -16.76 18.35 -7.20
CA LYS A 2 -16.33 17.24 -8.08
C LYS A 2 -14.91 16.86 -7.68
N ILE A 3 -14.73 15.64 -7.20
CA ILE A 3 -13.40 15.07 -6.94
C ILE A 3 -12.87 14.56 -8.29
N ASP A 4 -11.56 14.73 -8.52
CA ASP A 4 -10.88 14.21 -9.72
C ASP A 4 -11.17 12.71 -9.88
N VAL A 5 -11.48 12.27 -11.09
CA VAL A 5 -11.80 10.87 -11.42
C VAL A 5 -10.72 9.92 -10.90
N LYS A 6 -9.45 10.33 -10.96
CA LYS A 6 -8.31 9.54 -10.47
C LYS A 6 -8.33 9.32 -8.97
N ILE A 7 -8.80 10.32 -8.20
CA ILE A 7 -8.90 10.20 -6.74
C ILE A 7 -10.04 9.26 -6.36
N ASN A 8 -11.16 9.30 -7.09
CA ASN A 8 -12.27 8.40 -6.85
C ASN A 8 -11.85 6.93 -7.04
N GLU A 9 -11.10 6.63 -8.09
CA GLU A 9 -10.57 5.29 -8.36
C GLU A 9 -9.66 4.78 -7.24
N ILE A 10 -8.82 5.64 -6.64
CA ILE A 10 -7.99 5.26 -5.49
C ILE A 10 -8.87 4.85 -4.32
N VAL A 11 -9.83 5.71 -3.94
CA VAL A 11 -10.70 5.46 -2.79
C VAL A 11 -11.52 4.19 -3.02
N LEU A 12 -12.03 3.98 -4.24
CA LEU A 12 -12.85 2.82 -4.56
C LEU A 12 -12.05 1.51 -4.58
N TYR A 13 -10.83 1.52 -5.13
CA TYR A 13 -10.09 0.30 -5.48
C TYR A 13 -8.84 0.01 -4.63
N HIS A 14 -8.47 0.84 -3.66
CA HIS A 14 -7.28 0.58 -2.82
C HIS A 14 -7.37 -0.66 -1.93
N HIS A 15 -8.53 -1.32 -1.84
CA HIS A 15 -8.72 -2.62 -1.18
C HIS A 15 -8.73 -3.82 -2.15
N GLU A 16 -8.58 -3.58 -3.45
CA GLU A 16 -8.34 -4.66 -4.40
C GLU A 16 -6.97 -5.28 -4.15
N ASN A 17 -6.89 -6.61 -4.27
CA ASN A 17 -5.63 -7.36 -4.15
C ASN A 17 -5.21 -7.80 -5.55
N TYR A 18 -3.90 -7.80 -5.81
CA TYR A 18 -3.35 -8.08 -7.13
C TYR A 18 -3.72 -9.47 -7.68
N ASP A 19 -4.02 -10.44 -6.80
CA ASP A 19 -4.48 -11.79 -7.14
C ASP A 19 -6.00 -11.92 -7.38
N GLY A 20 -6.78 -10.85 -7.21
CA GLY A 20 -8.24 -10.86 -7.34
C GLY A 20 -9.01 -11.23 -6.08
N SER A 21 -8.34 -11.48 -4.95
CA SER A 21 -9.00 -11.80 -3.68
C SER A 21 -9.59 -10.58 -2.95
N GLY A 22 -9.38 -9.39 -3.51
CA GLY A 22 -9.82 -8.11 -2.95
C GLY A 22 -11.27 -7.75 -3.28
N TYR A 23 -11.63 -6.50 -2.99
CA TYR A 23 -12.97 -5.96 -3.19
C TYR A 23 -12.86 -4.46 -3.55
N PRO A 24 -13.91 -3.85 -4.14
CA PRO A 24 -15.28 -4.35 -4.34
C PRO A 24 -15.53 -5.23 -5.57
N ASP A 25 -14.76 -5.07 -6.64
CA ASP A 25 -15.05 -5.65 -7.96
C ASP A 25 -14.20 -6.91 -8.25
N GLY A 26 -13.18 -7.18 -7.42
CA GLY A 26 -12.30 -8.34 -7.56
C GLY A 26 -11.35 -8.22 -8.76
N LEU A 27 -10.91 -6.99 -9.04
CA LEU A 27 -10.02 -6.67 -10.16
C LEU A 27 -8.68 -7.40 -10.02
N ILE A 28 -8.11 -7.87 -11.14
CA ILE A 28 -6.89 -8.68 -11.13
C ILE A 28 -5.73 -7.92 -11.77
N GLY A 29 -4.58 -7.94 -11.09
CA GLY A 29 -3.33 -7.43 -11.62
C GLY A 29 -3.40 -5.97 -12.05
N LYS A 30 -3.17 -5.72 -13.34
CA LYS A 30 -3.09 -4.37 -13.92
C LYS A 30 -4.46 -3.76 -14.25
N GLU A 31 -5.56 -4.50 -14.07
CA GLU A 31 -6.91 -3.94 -14.10
C GLU A 31 -7.15 -2.98 -12.93
N ILE A 32 -6.45 -3.20 -11.81
CA ILE A 32 -6.45 -2.29 -10.67
C ILE A 32 -5.75 -0.98 -11.08
N PRO A 33 -6.39 0.19 -10.88
CA PRO A 33 -5.79 1.48 -11.19
C PRO A 33 -4.42 1.64 -10.54
N PHE A 34 -3.47 2.24 -11.28
CA PHE A 34 -2.08 2.32 -10.86
C PHE A 34 -1.90 2.94 -9.46
N LEU A 35 -2.60 4.05 -9.20
CA LEU A 35 -2.52 4.72 -7.89
C LEU A 35 -3.16 3.89 -6.77
N ALA A 36 -4.22 3.12 -7.06
CA ALA A 36 -4.81 2.20 -6.09
C ALA A 36 -3.84 1.07 -5.70
N ARG A 37 -3.07 0.52 -6.67
CA ARG A 37 -2.01 -0.48 -6.39
C ARG A 37 -0.90 0.08 -5.48
N ILE A 38 -0.51 1.34 -5.67
CA ILE A 38 0.45 2.01 -4.77
C ILE A 38 -0.17 2.18 -3.37
N THR A 39 -1.38 2.73 -3.29
CA THR A 39 -2.07 2.97 -2.02
C THR A 39 -2.28 1.68 -1.24
N ARG A 40 -2.58 0.56 -1.91
CA ARG A 40 -2.71 -0.77 -1.27
C ARG A 40 -1.45 -1.19 -0.50
N ILE A 41 -0.26 -0.93 -1.06
CA ILE A 41 1.02 -1.21 -0.40
C ILE A 41 1.21 -0.26 0.79
N LEU A 42 0.95 1.03 0.60
CA LEU A 42 1.12 2.06 1.64
C LEU A 42 0.19 1.83 2.84
N ASP A 43 -1.09 1.55 2.60
CA ASP A 43 -2.10 1.29 3.62
C ASP A 43 -1.74 0.07 4.48
N SER A 44 -1.29 -1.03 3.85
CA SER A 44 -0.78 -2.20 4.57
C SER A 44 0.47 -1.88 5.39
N PHE A 45 1.43 -1.14 4.82
CA PHE A 45 2.67 -0.78 5.50
C PHE A 45 2.42 0.13 6.71
N GLU A 46 1.62 1.17 6.54
CA GLU A 46 1.23 2.09 7.60
C GLU A 46 0.50 1.33 8.71
N THR A 47 -0.48 0.49 8.35
CA THR A 47 -1.19 -0.36 9.32
C THR A 47 -0.25 -1.24 10.16
N LEU A 48 0.83 -1.75 9.58
CA LEU A 48 1.81 -2.59 10.27
C LEU A 48 2.77 -1.78 11.16
N THR A 49 3.18 -0.59 10.72
CA THR A 49 4.19 0.23 11.41
C THR A 49 3.61 1.23 12.41
N ASP A 50 2.33 1.60 12.24
CA ASP A 50 1.65 2.53 13.12
C ASP A 50 1.40 1.93 14.52
N GLN A 51 1.62 2.74 15.55
CA GLN A 51 1.37 2.37 16.93
C GLN A 51 -0.10 2.61 17.27
N ARG A 52 -0.96 1.65 16.95
CA ARG A 52 -2.36 1.69 17.40
C ARG A 52 -2.41 1.55 18.92
N ARG A 53 -3.36 2.23 19.59
CA ARG A 53 -3.52 2.38 21.06
C ARG A 53 -3.27 1.14 21.94
N TYR A 54 -3.34 -0.07 21.39
CA TYR A 54 -3.25 -1.33 22.11
C TYR A 54 -2.17 -2.30 21.62
N GLN A 55 -1.41 -1.96 20.57
CA GLN A 55 -0.30 -2.78 20.05
C GLN A 55 0.84 -1.91 19.51
N PRO A 56 2.10 -2.17 19.89
CA PRO A 56 3.23 -1.51 19.28
C PRO A 56 3.34 -1.94 17.80
N GLY A 57 3.42 -0.96 16.90
CA GLY A 57 3.72 -1.20 15.49
C GLY A 57 5.05 -1.93 15.32
N VAL A 58 5.18 -2.71 14.25
CA VAL A 58 6.42 -3.44 13.94
C VAL A 58 7.45 -2.53 13.29
N SER A 59 8.73 -2.91 13.33
CA SER A 59 9.79 -2.17 12.63
C SER A 59 9.57 -2.15 11.11
N LYS A 60 10.09 -1.13 10.42
CA LYS A 60 9.98 -1.03 8.95
C LYS A 60 10.48 -2.28 8.23
N SER A 61 11.62 -2.83 8.66
CA SER A 61 12.15 -4.10 8.13
C SER A 61 11.17 -5.26 8.34
N LYS A 62 10.56 -5.36 9.53
CA LYS A 62 9.58 -6.41 9.81
C LYS A 62 8.29 -6.23 9.00
N ALA A 63 7.85 -4.99 8.80
CA ALA A 63 6.71 -4.70 7.94
C ALA A 63 6.98 -5.15 6.50
N ILE A 64 8.17 -4.87 5.95
CA ILE A 64 8.56 -5.33 4.62
C ILE A 64 8.60 -6.85 4.53
N ASP A 65 9.15 -7.55 5.52
CA ASP A 65 9.10 -9.02 5.55
C ASP A 65 7.66 -9.56 5.49
N ILE A 66 6.72 -8.90 6.18
CA ILE A 66 5.31 -9.28 6.19
C ILE A 66 4.69 -9.01 4.82
N LEU A 67 4.96 -7.87 4.18
CA LEU A 67 4.48 -7.58 2.83
C LEU A 67 5.02 -8.61 1.82
N GLN A 68 6.31 -8.94 1.88
CA GLN A 68 6.95 -9.92 1.01
C GLN A 68 6.36 -11.33 1.18
N ARG A 69 6.01 -11.73 2.40
CA ARG A 69 5.30 -13.01 2.66
C ARG A 69 3.90 -13.04 2.07
N ASN A 70 3.28 -11.87 1.90
CA ASN A 70 1.96 -11.70 1.29
C ASN A 70 2.06 -11.07 -0.11
N SER A 71 3.16 -11.32 -0.82
CA SER A 71 3.46 -10.67 -2.10
C SER A 71 2.39 -10.85 -3.18
N HIS A 72 1.63 -11.96 -3.12
CA HIS A 72 0.51 -12.23 -4.01
C HIS A 72 -0.59 -11.15 -3.97
N LEU A 73 -0.72 -10.41 -2.86
CA LEU A 73 -1.72 -9.35 -2.72
C LEU A 73 -1.31 -8.04 -3.40
N TYR A 74 -0.05 -7.89 -3.77
CA TYR A 74 0.53 -6.62 -4.22
C TYR A 74 1.07 -6.73 -5.64
N ASP A 75 1.15 -5.58 -6.32
CA ASP A 75 1.88 -5.52 -7.58
C ASP A 75 3.38 -5.79 -7.32
N PRO A 76 3.97 -6.80 -7.97
CA PRO A 76 5.35 -7.21 -7.71
C PRO A 76 6.37 -6.13 -8.07
N ASP A 77 6.13 -5.38 -9.16
CA ASP A 77 7.04 -4.32 -9.62
C ASP A 77 7.07 -3.18 -8.59
N LEU A 78 5.89 -2.81 -8.08
CA LEU A 78 5.74 -1.75 -7.08
C LEU A 78 6.25 -2.17 -5.70
N LEU A 79 6.02 -3.41 -5.30
CA LEU A 79 6.51 -3.94 -4.02
C LEU A 79 8.04 -3.99 -3.98
N GLU A 80 8.68 -4.39 -5.10
CA GLU A 80 10.14 -4.35 -5.22
C GLU A 80 10.68 -2.91 -5.16
N CYS A 81 10.08 -1.98 -5.90
CA CYS A 81 10.43 -0.56 -5.87
C CYS A 81 10.31 0.02 -4.46
N PHE A 82 9.23 -0.29 -3.74
CA PHE A 82 8.99 0.19 -2.38
C PHE A 82 10.04 -0.33 -1.39
N GLY A 83 10.42 -1.61 -1.49
CA GLY A 83 11.49 -2.20 -0.67
C GLY A 83 12.83 -1.47 -0.89
N LYS A 84 13.25 -1.28 -2.15
CA LYS A 84 14.49 -0.56 -2.49
C LYS A 84 14.49 0.88 -1.97
N MET A 85 13.35 1.57 -2.06
CA MET A 85 13.20 2.93 -1.56
C MET A 85 13.45 3.02 -0.05
N LEU A 86 12.99 2.04 0.74
CA LEU A 86 13.19 2.03 2.19
C LEU A 86 14.62 1.67 2.61
N ASP A 87 15.32 0.88 1.79
CA ASP A 87 16.73 0.54 2.02
C ASP A 87 17.68 1.69 1.67
N SER A 88 17.30 2.53 0.70
CA SER A 88 17.98 3.79 0.45
C SER A 88 17.71 4.75 1.62
N LYS A 89 18.77 5.21 2.32
CA LYS A 89 18.73 5.97 3.57
C LYS A 89 18.04 7.36 3.54
N GLU A 90 17.13 7.64 2.63
CA GLU A 90 16.41 8.91 2.56
C GLU A 90 14.92 8.71 2.31
N CYS A 91 14.12 8.70 3.38
CA CYS A 91 12.71 9.08 3.35
C CYS A 91 12.31 9.50 4.78
N SER A 92 12.96 10.55 5.26
CA SER A 92 12.44 11.37 6.35
C SER A 92 12.03 12.72 5.77
N ASN A 93 10.78 12.80 5.36
CA ASN A 93 9.96 13.99 5.48
C ASN A 93 8.53 13.47 5.50
N GLY A 94 8.00 13.30 6.72
CA GLY A 94 6.57 13.11 6.88
C GLY A 94 5.87 14.26 6.16
N ILE A 95 4.94 13.92 5.29
CA ILE A 95 4.01 14.91 4.77
C ILE A 95 3.09 15.23 5.94
N ASP A 96 3.44 16.25 6.72
CA ASP A 96 2.54 16.86 7.69
C ASP A 96 1.38 17.48 6.90
N ILE A 97 0.29 16.73 6.80
CA ILE A 97 -1.02 17.21 6.35
C ILE A 97 -1.88 17.49 7.59
N TYR A 98 -1.59 18.62 8.23
CA TYR A 98 -2.56 19.35 9.07
C TYR A 98 -2.74 20.75 8.50
#